data_AF-A0A848TXE6-F1
#
_entry.id   AF-A0A848TXE6-F1
#
_cell.length_a   1.000
_cell.length_b   1.000
_cell.length_c   1.000
_cell.angle_alpha   90.00
_cell.angle_beta   90.00
_cell.angle_gamma   90.00
#
_symmetry.space_group_name_H-M   'P 1'
#
loop_
_entity.id
_entity.type
_entity.pdbx_description
1 polymer ?
#
loop_
_entity_poly.entity_id
_entity_poly.type
_entity_poly.pdbx_seq_one_letter_code
_entity_poly.pdbx_strand_id
1 'polypeptide(L)'
;MRGTTSQNATHPVLIFWIAAGWIGYSLLPWYGVEEFWRFEWLLDGYPFDQDYAPALFLIGQGEKLWLAPMLIALILPVFALGRPKSDPLFSRLLILSGAIGFGWLIAQGFGIGIRGFAFDWLKALFGELGDRQFGMGYGAMICASAFLFLFTQGIAARGAVNGDVFVVSAIGGVIVIVTAFVFFPIAKMLFAAFITEDGAYSISVFFSKFFDDRLWGLGCLRGARCGAAWNSLFLAIAVGFITTVLGLAFALVVTRSGFRFKRGLRALTVLPIITPPFV
;
A
#
# COMPACT_ATOMS: atom_id res chain seq x y z
N MET A 1 -46.84 -14.48 -18.52
CA MET A 1 -45.59 -15.24 -18.30
C MET A 1 -44.43 -14.41 -18.85
N ARG A 2 -43.74 -13.64 -17.99
CA ARG A 2 -42.52 -12.91 -18.37
C ARG A 2 -41.38 -13.91 -18.33
N GLY A 3 -40.77 -14.17 -19.48
CA GLY A 3 -39.60 -15.02 -19.58
C GLY A 3 -38.50 -14.52 -18.65
N THR A 4 -38.19 -15.31 -17.62
CA THR A 4 -36.97 -15.18 -16.84
C THR A 4 -35.83 -15.49 -17.80
N THR A 5 -35.31 -14.47 -18.48
CA THR A 5 -34.02 -14.54 -19.15
C THR A 5 -33.01 -14.98 -18.08
N SER A 6 -32.59 -16.23 -18.17
CA SER A 6 -31.40 -16.76 -17.51
C SER A 6 -30.25 -15.86 -17.94
N GLN A 7 -29.97 -14.82 -17.14
CA GLN A 7 -28.80 -14.00 -17.36
C GLN A 7 -27.60 -14.89 -17.05
N ASN A 8 -26.82 -15.20 -18.08
CA ASN A 8 -25.57 -15.94 -17.94
C ASN A 8 -24.76 -15.39 -16.76
N ALA A 9 -24.68 -16.17 -15.68
CA ALA A 9 -24.03 -15.81 -14.42
C ALA A 9 -22.49 -15.92 -14.50
N THR A 10 -21.93 -15.66 -15.68
CA THR A 10 -20.49 -15.76 -15.92
C THR A 10 -19.87 -14.39 -15.74
N HIS A 11 -19.08 -14.23 -14.69
CA HIS A 11 -18.37 -13.00 -14.37
C HIS A 11 -16.89 -13.16 -14.76
N PRO A 12 -16.47 -12.75 -15.98
CA PRO A 12 -15.12 -13.02 -16.47
C PRO A 12 -14.05 -12.39 -15.59
N VAL A 13 -14.30 -11.18 -15.08
CA VAL A 13 -13.39 -10.47 -14.15
C VAL A 13 -13.25 -11.22 -12.83
N LEU A 14 -14.34 -11.78 -12.30
CA LEU A 14 -14.30 -12.58 -11.07
C LEU A 14 -13.47 -13.85 -11.28
N ILE A 15 -13.73 -14.57 -12.38
CA ILE A 15 -13.02 -15.81 -12.72
C ILE A 15 -11.52 -15.52 -12.88
N PHE A 16 -11.17 -14.43 -13.56
CA PHE A 16 -9.77 -14.00 -13.69
C PHE A 16 -9.09 -13.83 -12.34
N TRP A 17 -9.71 -13.11 -11.39
CA TRP A 17 -9.10 -12.88 -10.07
C TRP A 17 -9.06 -14.13 -9.19
N ILE A 18 -10.05 -15.02 -9.28
CA ILE A 18 -10.00 -16.33 -8.63
C ILE A 18 -8.84 -17.15 -9.18
N ALA A 19 -8.72 -17.23 -10.52
CA ALA A 19 -7.63 -17.97 -11.17
C ALA A 19 -6.26 -17.37 -10.84
N ALA A 20 -6.13 -16.04 -10.87
CA ALA A 20 -4.90 -15.35 -10.49
C ALA A 20 -4.49 -15.66 -9.05
N GLY A 21 -5.44 -15.64 -8.10
CA GLY A 21 -5.19 -16.01 -6.71
C GLY A 21 -4.66 -17.45 -6.58
N TRP A 22 -5.30 -18.41 -7.23
CA TRP A 22 -4.84 -19.80 -7.24
C TRP A 22 -3.47 -19.98 -7.92
N ILE A 23 -3.24 -19.32 -9.05
CA ILE A 23 -1.94 -19.36 -9.75
C ILE A 23 -0.84 -18.79 -8.85
N GLY A 24 -1.07 -17.63 -8.22
CA GLY A 24 -0.11 -17.03 -7.29
C GLY A 24 0.20 -17.92 -6.10
N TYR A 25 -0.81 -18.63 -5.59
CA TYR A 25 -0.68 -19.47 -4.39
C TYR A 25 -0.04 -20.84 -4.69
N SER A 26 -0.31 -21.40 -5.87
CA SER A 26 0.02 -22.79 -6.20
C SER A 26 1.17 -22.96 -7.18
N LEU A 27 1.50 -21.94 -7.98
CA LEU A 27 2.49 -22.06 -9.07
C LEU A 27 3.70 -21.12 -8.94
N LEU A 28 3.57 -20.01 -8.21
CA LEU A 28 4.65 -19.04 -8.11
C LEU A 28 5.35 -19.11 -6.75
N PRO A 29 6.68 -18.85 -6.70
CA PRO A 29 7.43 -18.76 -5.46
C PRO A 29 6.74 -17.80 -4.49
N TRP A 30 6.47 -18.29 -3.28
CA TRP A 30 5.83 -17.48 -2.25
C TRP A 30 6.77 -16.43 -1.66
N TYR A 31 8.05 -16.81 -1.52
CA TYR A 31 9.12 -15.94 -1.03
C TYR A 31 9.91 -15.31 -2.17
N GLY A 32 10.61 -14.22 -1.86
CA GLY A 32 11.36 -13.43 -2.83
C GLY A 32 12.56 -14.19 -3.37
N VAL A 33 12.64 -14.27 -4.70
CA VAL A 33 13.76 -14.86 -5.44
C VAL A 33 14.55 -13.72 -6.10
N GLU A 34 15.86 -13.64 -5.85
CA GLU A 34 16.71 -12.51 -6.29
C GLU A 34 16.68 -12.32 -7.82
N GLU A 35 16.82 -13.41 -8.57
CA GLU A 35 16.87 -13.38 -10.04
C GLU A 35 15.68 -14.12 -10.67
N PHE A 36 14.48 -13.83 -10.20
CA PHE A 36 13.24 -14.49 -10.65
C PHE A 36 13.09 -14.59 -12.19
N TRP A 37 13.50 -13.54 -12.92
CA TRP A 37 13.39 -13.47 -14.39
C TRP A 37 14.43 -14.31 -15.16
N ARG A 38 15.44 -14.87 -14.49
CA ARG A 38 16.36 -15.86 -15.10
C ARG A 38 15.77 -17.26 -15.18
N PHE A 39 14.63 -17.49 -14.51
CA PHE A 39 13.91 -18.77 -14.52
C PHE A 39 14.71 -19.98 -14.01
N GLU A 40 15.84 -19.76 -13.33
CA GLU A 40 16.66 -20.83 -12.74
C GLU A 40 15.91 -21.55 -11.63
N TRP A 41 15.05 -20.84 -10.90
CA TRP A 41 14.16 -21.39 -9.89
C TRP A 41 13.27 -22.53 -10.41
N LEU A 42 12.96 -22.59 -11.72
CA LEU A 42 12.20 -23.70 -12.30
C LEU A 42 13.00 -25.00 -12.40
N LEU A 43 14.32 -24.89 -12.49
CA LEU A 43 15.23 -26.02 -12.70
C LEU A 43 15.92 -26.42 -11.39
N ASP A 44 16.04 -25.49 -10.45
CA ASP A 44 16.75 -25.65 -9.18
C ASP A 44 15.83 -26.15 -8.05
N GLY A 45 15.08 -27.23 -8.31
CA GLY A 45 14.30 -27.92 -7.27
C GLY A 45 12.83 -27.49 -7.10
N TYR A 46 12.30 -26.64 -7.99
CA TYR A 46 10.85 -26.36 -8.02
C TYR A 46 10.03 -27.64 -8.31
N PRO A 47 8.86 -27.83 -7.66
CA PRO A 47 8.21 -26.95 -6.68
C PRO A 47 8.48 -27.31 -5.21
N PHE A 48 9.39 -28.23 -4.92
CA PHE A 48 9.54 -28.79 -3.57
C PHE A 48 10.61 -28.08 -2.73
N ASP A 49 11.59 -27.45 -3.36
CA ASP A 49 12.60 -26.67 -2.65
C ASP A 49 11.99 -25.50 -1.89
N GLN A 50 12.33 -25.34 -0.60
CA GLN A 50 11.73 -24.34 0.30
C GLN A 50 11.92 -22.89 -0.14
N ASP A 51 12.98 -22.62 -0.91
CA ASP A 51 13.34 -21.27 -1.37
C ASP A 51 12.52 -20.86 -2.60
N TYR A 52 12.11 -21.84 -3.42
CA TYR A 52 11.34 -21.62 -4.65
C TYR A 52 9.89 -22.11 -4.58
N ALA A 53 9.52 -22.82 -3.51
CA ALA A 53 8.22 -23.46 -3.39
C ALA A 53 7.06 -22.45 -3.34
N PRO A 54 5.97 -22.72 -4.07
CA PRO A 54 4.70 -22.04 -3.86
C PRO A 54 4.11 -22.34 -2.48
N ALA A 55 3.20 -21.46 -2.00
CA ALA A 55 2.58 -21.60 -0.69
C ALA A 55 1.87 -22.95 -0.49
N LEU A 56 1.21 -23.45 -1.54
CA LEU A 56 0.53 -24.75 -1.47
C LEU A 56 1.50 -25.90 -1.19
N PHE A 57 2.68 -25.88 -1.82
CA PHE A 57 3.70 -26.91 -1.66
C PHE A 57 4.40 -26.83 -0.30
N LEU A 58 4.67 -25.61 0.19
CA LEU A 58 5.21 -25.40 1.53
C LEU A 58 4.31 -26.03 2.60
N ILE A 59 2.99 -25.76 2.54
CA ILE A 59 2.03 -26.36 3.46
C ILE A 59 1.95 -27.88 3.29
N GLY A 60 1.98 -28.38 2.05
CA GLY A 60 1.97 -29.81 1.76
C GLY A 60 3.17 -30.56 2.35
N GLN A 61 4.30 -29.88 2.50
CA GLN A 61 5.52 -30.39 3.13
C GLN A 61 5.53 -30.24 4.67
N GLY A 62 4.46 -29.67 5.25
CA GLY A 62 4.37 -29.39 6.69
C GLY A 62 5.12 -28.13 7.11
N GLU A 63 5.59 -27.33 6.16
CA GLU A 63 6.34 -26.10 6.40
C GLU A 63 5.43 -24.89 6.38
N LYS A 64 5.81 -23.86 7.14
CA LYS A 64 5.21 -22.52 7.08
C LYS A 64 3.69 -22.57 7.16
N LEU A 65 3.17 -23.36 8.11
CA LEU A 65 1.74 -23.67 8.28
C LEU A 65 0.85 -22.43 8.46
N TRP A 66 1.43 -21.29 8.82
CA TRP A 66 0.74 -20.01 8.88
C TRP A 66 0.21 -19.54 7.51
N LEU A 67 0.63 -20.14 6.40
CA LEU A 67 0.06 -19.89 5.06
C LEU A 67 -1.33 -20.55 4.88
N ALA A 68 -1.65 -21.60 5.64
CA ALA A 68 -2.85 -22.41 5.46
C ALA A 68 -4.19 -21.66 5.57
N PRO A 69 -4.39 -20.67 6.47
CA PRO A 69 -5.63 -19.90 6.53
C PRO A 69 -6.00 -19.20 5.22
N MET A 70 -5.04 -18.94 4.35
CA MET A 70 -5.28 -18.32 3.04
C MET A 70 -6.04 -19.25 2.08
N LEU A 71 -5.94 -20.57 2.24
CA LEU A 71 -6.73 -21.52 1.46
C LEU A 71 -8.23 -21.29 1.64
N ILE A 72 -8.66 -21.02 2.88
CA ILE A 72 -10.05 -20.70 3.19
C ILE A 72 -10.46 -19.47 2.38
N ALA A 73 -9.66 -18.41 2.42
CA ALA A 73 -9.92 -17.19 1.66
C ALA A 73 -9.96 -17.41 0.13
N LEU A 74 -9.15 -18.32 -0.43
CA LEU A 74 -9.14 -18.66 -1.87
C LEU A 74 -10.32 -19.53 -2.29
N ILE A 75 -10.86 -20.37 -1.40
CA ILE A 75 -12.00 -21.24 -1.67
C ILE A 75 -13.33 -20.48 -1.59
N LEU A 76 -13.47 -19.53 -0.65
CA LEU A 76 -14.70 -18.73 -0.49
C LEU A 76 -15.28 -18.15 -1.79
N PRO A 77 -14.51 -17.49 -2.68
CA PRO A 77 -15.04 -16.85 -3.88
C PRO A 77 -15.45 -17.86 -4.96
N VAL A 78 -14.96 -19.11 -4.90
CA VAL A 78 -15.40 -20.19 -5.79
C VAL A 78 -16.88 -20.48 -5.59
N PHE A 79 -17.37 -20.42 -4.34
CA PHE A 79 -18.79 -20.56 -4.07
C PHE A 79 -19.62 -19.40 -4.65
N ALA A 80 -19.04 -18.23 -4.90
CA ALA A 80 -19.76 -17.13 -5.54
C ALA A 80 -19.97 -17.36 -7.05
N LEU A 81 -19.27 -18.31 -7.67
CA LEU A 81 -19.44 -18.66 -9.09
C LEU A 81 -20.86 -19.21 -9.35
N GLY A 82 -21.49 -18.73 -10.41
CA GLY A 82 -22.85 -19.12 -10.79
C GLY A 82 -23.97 -18.42 -10.00
N ARG A 83 -23.64 -17.61 -8.99
CA ARG A 83 -24.63 -16.77 -8.28
C ARG A 83 -24.82 -15.44 -9.02
N PRO A 84 -26.05 -14.92 -9.11
CA PRO A 84 -26.29 -13.61 -9.70
C PRO A 84 -25.78 -12.50 -8.79
N LYS A 85 -25.34 -11.37 -9.36
CA LYS A 85 -24.88 -10.19 -8.60
C LYS A 85 -25.91 -9.64 -7.60
N SER A 86 -27.20 -9.90 -7.85
CA SER A 86 -28.29 -9.50 -6.96
C SER A 86 -28.39 -10.32 -5.68
N ASP A 87 -27.71 -11.48 -5.60
CA ASP A 87 -27.70 -12.32 -4.40
C ASP A 87 -26.84 -11.66 -3.30
N PRO A 88 -27.39 -11.38 -2.10
CA PRO A 88 -26.61 -10.88 -0.97
C PRO A 88 -25.40 -11.75 -0.62
N LEU A 89 -25.49 -13.07 -0.83
CA LEU A 89 -24.40 -14.02 -0.56
C LEU A 89 -23.22 -13.80 -1.51
N PHE A 90 -23.45 -13.41 -2.76
CA PHE A 90 -22.38 -13.10 -3.71
C PHE A 90 -21.46 -12.02 -3.15
N SER A 91 -22.02 -10.89 -2.73
CA SER A 91 -21.24 -9.79 -2.16
C SER A 91 -20.53 -10.16 -0.85
N ARG A 92 -21.20 -10.90 0.03
CA ARG A 92 -20.64 -11.31 1.33
C ARG A 92 -19.44 -12.25 1.16
N LEU A 93 -19.54 -13.24 0.28
CA LEU A 93 -18.46 -14.18 0.02
C LEU A 93 -17.21 -13.48 -0.51
N LEU A 94 -17.37 -12.55 -1.44
CA LEU A 94 -16.26 -11.79 -2.02
C LEU A 94 -15.60 -10.84 -1.00
N ILE A 95 -16.41 -10.13 -0.20
CA ILE A 95 -15.90 -9.25 0.87
C ILE A 95 -15.16 -10.08 1.92
N LEU A 96 -15.73 -11.21 2.37
CA LEU A 96 -15.09 -12.07 3.37
C LEU A 96 -13.80 -12.70 2.82
N SER A 97 -13.82 -13.24 1.61
CA SER A 97 -12.63 -13.76 0.93
C SER A 97 -11.51 -12.73 0.89
N GLY A 98 -11.81 -11.55 0.36
CA GLY A 98 -10.82 -10.49 0.21
C GLY A 98 -10.33 -9.93 1.55
N ALA A 99 -11.23 -9.70 2.52
CA ALA A 99 -10.86 -9.18 3.84
C ALA A 99 -10.02 -10.17 4.64
N ILE A 100 -10.41 -11.45 4.65
CA ILE A 100 -9.66 -12.50 5.36
C ILE A 100 -8.31 -12.72 4.67
N GLY A 101 -8.30 -12.91 3.35
CA GLY A 101 -7.06 -13.18 2.61
C GLY A 101 -6.05 -12.04 2.66
N PHE A 102 -6.50 -10.81 2.37
CA PHE A 102 -5.64 -9.63 2.40
C PHE A 102 -5.25 -9.23 3.83
N GLY A 103 -6.19 -9.31 4.78
CA GLY A 103 -5.91 -9.04 6.19
C GLY A 103 -4.92 -10.03 6.78
N TRP A 104 -5.02 -11.31 6.43
CA TRP A 104 -4.07 -12.34 6.85
C TRP A 104 -2.69 -12.12 6.23
N LEU A 105 -2.61 -11.74 4.95
CA LEU A 105 -1.34 -11.35 4.30
C LEU A 105 -0.64 -10.21 5.03
N ILE A 106 -1.39 -9.18 5.42
CA ILE A 106 -0.86 -8.08 6.24
C ILE A 106 -0.41 -8.61 7.60
N ALA A 107 -1.26 -9.36 8.30
CA ALA A 107 -0.96 -9.88 9.62
C ALA A 107 0.31 -10.74 9.66
N GLN A 108 0.48 -11.65 8.70
CA GLN A 108 1.70 -12.47 8.62
C GLN A 108 2.91 -11.65 8.16
N GLY A 109 2.74 -10.69 7.25
CA GLY A 109 3.83 -9.86 6.73
C GLY A 109 4.45 -8.95 7.80
N PHE A 110 3.64 -8.48 8.74
CA PHE A 110 4.10 -7.68 9.87
C PHE A 110 4.35 -8.49 11.14
N GLY A 111 3.65 -9.61 11.32
CA GLY A 111 3.72 -10.44 12.52
C GLY A 111 4.92 -11.40 12.52
N ILE A 112 5.38 -11.85 11.35
CA ILE A 112 6.48 -12.81 11.21
C ILE A 112 7.60 -12.18 10.39
N GLY A 113 8.79 -12.11 10.98
CA GLY A 113 9.99 -11.59 10.35
C GLY A 113 11.10 -12.63 10.20
N ILE A 114 12.29 -12.14 9.85
CA ILE A 114 13.50 -12.96 9.60
C ILE A 114 14.03 -13.61 10.90
N ARG A 115 13.65 -13.07 12.07
CA ARG A 115 14.05 -13.55 13.40
C ARG A 115 12.87 -14.19 14.16
N GLY A 116 11.85 -14.66 13.45
CA GLY A 116 10.61 -15.18 14.05
C GLY A 116 9.58 -14.07 14.30
N PHE A 117 8.75 -14.22 15.33
CA PHE A 117 7.67 -13.26 15.61
C PHE A 117 8.19 -11.85 15.93
N ALA A 118 7.60 -10.86 15.26
CA ALA A 118 7.97 -9.45 15.38
C ALA A 118 7.55 -8.81 16.71
N PHE A 119 6.52 -9.37 17.36
CA PHE A 119 5.99 -8.85 18.62
C PHE A 119 6.08 -9.91 19.73
N ASP A 120 6.42 -9.49 20.94
CA ASP A 120 6.60 -10.40 22.07
C ASP A 120 5.30 -11.06 22.52
N TRP A 121 4.14 -10.41 22.29
CA TRP A 121 2.85 -11.02 22.59
C TRP A 121 2.54 -12.22 21.68
N LEU A 122 3.04 -12.25 20.43
CA LEU A 122 2.91 -13.45 19.59
C LEU A 122 3.77 -14.59 20.16
N LYS A 123 4.98 -14.28 20.62
CA LYS A 123 5.84 -15.29 21.26
C LYS A 123 5.21 -15.84 22.54
N ALA A 124 4.56 -14.99 23.34
CA ALA A 124 3.86 -15.41 24.54
C ALA A 124 2.66 -16.33 24.23
N LEU A 125 1.96 -16.10 23.12
CA LEU A 125 0.75 -16.86 22.76
C LEU A 125 1.05 -18.16 22.00
N PHE A 126 2.03 -18.13 21.09
CA PHE A 126 2.33 -19.24 20.17
C PHE A 126 3.69 -19.91 20.41
N GLY A 127 4.50 -19.39 21.35
CA GLY A 127 5.87 -19.83 21.58
C GLY A 127 6.87 -19.20 20.61
N GLU A 128 8.12 -19.63 20.69
CA GLU A 128 9.14 -19.25 19.71
C GLU A 128 8.86 -19.94 18.37
N LEU A 129 8.84 -19.16 17.28
CA LEU A 129 8.39 -19.66 15.99
C LEU A 129 9.32 -20.70 15.36
N GLY A 130 10.54 -20.93 15.88
CA GLY A 130 11.51 -21.92 15.38
C GLY A 130 11.98 -21.71 13.93
N ASP A 131 11.34 -20.81 13.19
CA ASP A 131 11.50 -20.56 11.77
C ASP A 131 11.34 -19.05 11.48
N ARG A 132 11.50 -18.66 10.22
CA ARG A 132 11.56 -17.28 9.75
C ARG A 132 10.77 -17.08 8.48
N GLN A 133 10.31 -15.84 8.30
CA GLN A 133 9.66 -15.41 7.07
C GLN A 133 10.57 -14.45 6.31
N PHE A 134 10.90 -14.82 5.07
CA PHE A 134 11.61 -13.95 4.13
C PHE A 134 10.66 -12.96 3.46
N GLY A 135 11.22 -12.05 2.67
CA GLY A 135 10.44 -11.14 1.84
C GLY A 135 9.44 -11.91 0.97
N MET A 136 8.22 -11.39 0.84
CA MET A 136 7.17 -11.99 0.02
C MET A 136 7.48 -11.80 -1.47
N GLY A 137 7.36 -12.88 -2.24
CA GLY A 137 7.65 -12.93 -3.67
C GLY A 137 6.45 -12.65 -4.57
N TYR A 138 6.58 -13.02 -5.85
CA TYR A 138 5.54 -12.80 -6.85
C TYR A 138 4.25 -13.57 -6.56
N GLY A 139 4.32 -14.77 -5.98
CA GLY A 139 3.14 -15.54 -5.61
C GLY A 139 2.25 -14.80 -4.60
N ALA A 140 2.88 -14.25 -3.56
CA ALA A 140 2.22 -13.42 -2.57
C ALA A 140 1.68 -12.10 -3.16
N MET A 141 2.42 -11.45 -4.07
CA MET A 141 1.98 -10.22 -4.76
C MET A 141 0.70 -10.45 -5.60
N ILE A 142 0.65 -11.53 -6.38
CA ILE A 142 -0.53 -11.87 -7.17
C ILE A 142 -1.70 -12.24 -6.27
N CYS A 143 -1.47 -13.01 -5.20
CA CYS A 143 -2.51 -13.32 -4.21
C CYS A 143 -3.06 -12.05 -3.54
N ALA A 144 -2.18 -11.13 -3.11
CA ALA A 144 -2.58 -9.86 -2.50
C ALA A 144 -3.45 -9.04 -3.45
N SER A 145 -3.06 -8.97 -4.73
CA SER A 145 -3.85 -8.31 -5.76
C SER A 145 -5.21 -9.00 -5.92
N ALA A 146 -5.24 -10.33 -6.06
CA ALA A 146 -6.48 -11.08 -6.18
C ALA A 146 -7.45 -10.83 -5.02
N PHE A 147 -6.98 -10.89 -3.76
CA PHE A 147 -7.84 -10.61 -2.61
C PHE A 147 -8.35 -9.18 -2.58
N LEU A 148 -7.51 -8.20 -2.93
CA LEU A 148 -7.93 -6.81 -3.02
C LEU A 148 -9.03 -6.62 -4.07
N PHE A 149 -8.86 -7.19 -5.27
CA PHE A 149 -9.83 -7.04 -6.35
C PHE A 149 -11.10 -7.88 -6.13
N LEU A 150 -11.03 -8.99 -5.39
CA LEU A 150 -12.21 -9.72 -4.91
C LEU A 150 -12.97 -8.89 -3.87
N PHE A 151 -12.25 -8.28 -2.92
CA PHE A 151 -12.83 -7.40 -1.90
C PHE A 151 -13.58 -6.22 -2.53
N THR A 152 -12.94 -5.51 -3.47
CA THR A 152 -13.53 -4.34 -4.15
C THR A 152 -14.71 -4.73 -5.03
N GLN A 153 -14.66 -5.89 -5.70
CA GLN A 153 -15.81 -6.44 -6.43
C GLN A 153 -17.00 -6.73 -5.51
N GLY A 154 -16.75 -7.29 -4.33
CA GLY A 154 -17.77 -7.52 -3.32
C GLY A 154 -18.41 -6.21 -2.83
N ILE A 155 -17.60 -5.16 -2.63
CA ILE A 155 -18.08 -3.82 -2.27
C ILE A 155 -18.91 -3.19 -3.40
N ALA A 156 -18.44 -3.28 -4.65
CA ALA A 156 -19.17 -2.79 -5.81
C ALA A 156 -20.53 -3.51 -5.95
N ALA A 157 -20.58 -4.82 -5.71
CA ALA A 157 -21.83 -5.59 -5.73
C ALA A 157 -22.85 -5.13 -4.67
N ARG A 158 -22.43 -4.46 -3.59
CA ARG A 158 -23.32 -3.83 -2.60
C ARG A 158 -23.86 -2.46 -3.03
N GLY A 159 -23.52 -1.98 -4.22
CA GLY A 159 -24.00 -0.71 -4.76
C GLY A 159 -23.06 0.48 -4.56
N ALA A 160 -21.83 0.27 -4.08
CA ALA A 160 -20.84 1.34 -3.99
C ALA A 160 -20.53 1.89 -5.40
N VAL A 161 -20.48 3.22 -5.54
CA VAL A 161 -20.22 3.92 -6.83
C VAL A 161 -21.12 3.38 -7.96
N ASN A 162 -22.42 3.25 -7.69
CA ASN A 162 -23.41 2.71 -8.64
C ASN A 162 -23.11 1.28 -9.13
N GLY A 163 -22.29 0.53 -8.41
CA GLY A 163 -21.89 -0.84 -8.76
C GLY A 163 -20.78 -0.92 -9.81
N ASP A 164 -20.08 0.18 -10.09
CA ASP A 164 -18.94 0.18 -11.00
C ASP A 164 -17.73 -0.53 -10.39
N VAL A 165 -17.50 -1.75 -10.85
CA VAL A 165 -16.38 -2.60 -10.39
C VAL A 165 -15.03 -1.97 -10.72
N PHE A 166 -14.87 -1.33 -11.87
CA PHE A 166 -13.60 -0.76 -12.30
C PHE A 166 -13.23 0.42 -11.41
N VAL A 167 -14.16 1.35 -11.18
CA VAL A 167 -13.92 2.54 -10.36
C VAL A 167 -13.65 2.17 -8.91
N VAL A 168 -14.46 1.28 -8.31
CA VAL A 168 -14.26 0.84 -6.92
C VAL A 168 -12.91 0.13 -6.77
N SER A 169 -12.52 -0.67 -7.77
CA SER A 169 -11.24 -1.37 -7.76
C SER A 169 -10.04 -0.45 -7.95
N ALA A 170 -10.15 0.55 -8.83
CA ALA A 170 -9.12 1.57 -9.02
C ALA A 170 -8.90 2.38 -7.74
N ILE A 171 -9.99 2.82 -7.09
CA ILE A 171 -9.93 3.52 -5.80
C ILE A 171 -9.28 2.62 -4.74
N GLY A 172 -9.68 1.35 -4.66
CA GLY A 172 -9.09 0.38 -3.73
C GLY A 172 -7.59 0.18 -3.94
N GLY A 173 -7.16 0.03 -5.20
CA GLY A 173 -5.75 -0.06 -5.57
C GLY A 173 -4.93 1.17 -5.18
N VAL A 174 -5.44 2.37 -5.47
CA VAL A 174 -4.80 3.64 -5.09
C VAL A 174 -4.67 3.74 -3.57
N ILE A 175 -5.74 3.43 -2.83
CA ILE A 175 -5.70 3.47 -1.35
C ILE A 175 -4.62 2.53 -0.82
N VAL A 176 -4.55 1.28 -1.31
CA VAL A 176 -3.54 0.31 -0.85
C VAL A 176 -2.12 0.77 -1.18
N ILE A 177 -1.86 1.22 -2.41
CA ILE A 177 -0.52 1.67 -2.85
C ILE A 177 -0.09 2.90 -2.05
N VAL A 178 -0.93 3.93 -1.96
CA VAL A 178 -0.61 5.16 -1.20
C VAL A 178 -0.41 4.82 0.29
N THR A 179 -1.22 3.92 0.84
CA THR A 179 -1.05 3.50 2.24
C THR A 179 0.26 2.77 2.46
N ALA A 180 0.62 1.83 1.59
CA ALA A 180 1.83 1.03 1.72
C ALA A 180 3.13 1.82 1.48
N PHE A 181 3.13 2.73 0.50
CA PHE A 181 4.35 3.42 0.08
C PHE A 181 4.49 4.86 0.57
N VAL A 182 3.40 5.50 1.01
CA VAL A 182 3.43 6.88 1.51
C VAL A 182 3.13 6.89 3.01
N PHE A 183 1.93 6.44 3.41
CA PHE A 183 1.53 6.55 4.81
C PHE A 183 2.34 5.64 5.73
N PHE A 184 2.66 4.42 5.30
CA PHE A 184 3.40 3.48 6.16
C PHE A 184 4.82 3.96 6.49
N PRO A 185 5.67 4.39 5.53
CA PRO A 185 6.98 4.97 5.86
C PRO A 185 6.88 6.23 6.72
N ILE A 186 5.90 7.10 6.45
CA ILE A 186 5.67 8.30 7.27
C ILE A 186 5.31 7.90 8.70
N ALA A 187 4.40 6.95 8.89
CA ALA A 187 4.03 6.45 10.20
C ALA A 187 5.24 5.85 10.93
N LYS A 188 6.05 5.03 10.25
CA LYS A 188 7.29 4.46 10.83
C LYS A 188 8.28 5.54 11.25
N MET A 189 8.46 6.58 10.44
CA MET A 189 9.32 7.73 10.77
C MET A 189 8.78 8.49 11.99
N LEU A 190 7.47 8.72 12.06
CA LEU A 190 6.83 9.38 13.20
C LEU A 190 6.95 8.54 14.49
N PHE A 191 6.76 7.22 14.40
CA PHE A 191 6.94 6.33 15.55
C PHE A 191 8.38 6.30 16.06
N ALA A 192 9.38 6.43 15.18
CA ALA A 192 10.77 6.52 15.58
C ALA A 192 11.05 7.75 16.47
N ALA A 193 10.24 8.81 16.40
CA ALA A 193 10.38 9.98 17.27
C ALA A 193 10.05 9.66 18.75
N PHE A 194 9.25 8.62 19.02
CA PHE A 194 8.83 8.20 20.36
C PHE A 194 9.73 7.13 21.00
N ILE A 195 10.68 6.58 20.23
CA ILE A 195 11.59 5.53 20.68
C ILE A 195 12.84 6.18 21.31
N THR A 196 13.22 5.73 22.50
CA THR A 196 14.47 6.13 23.18
C THR A 196 15.68 5.40 22.59
N GLU A 197 16.89 5.86 22.90
CA GLU A 197 18.13 5.18 22.47
C GLU A 197 18.21 3.72 22.98
N ASP A 198 17.52 3.42 24.09
CA ASP A 198 17.41 2.09 24.69
C ASP A 198 16.21 1.27 24.15
N GLY A 199 15.43 1.79 23.20
CA GLY A 199 14.29 1.09 22.60
C GLY A 199 12.96 1.16 23.37
N ALA A 200 12.90 1.91 24.47
CA ALA A 200 11.66 2.13 25.23
C ALA A 200 10.81 3.25 24.61
N TYR A 201 9.48 3.16 24.73
CA TYR A 201 8.59 4.26 24.34
C TYR A 201 8.51 5.28 25.47
N SER A 202 8.93 6.52 25.23
CA SER A 202 8.82 7.58 26.22
C SER A 202 8.26 8.87 25.63
N ILE A 203 7.09 9.26 26.13
CA ILE A 203 6.43 10.53 25.80
C ILE A 203 7.26 11.73 26.31
N SER A 204 8.01 11.58 27.41
CA SER A 204 8.84 12.68 27.93
C SER A 204 10.01 13.00 26.99
N VAL A 205 10.55 12.02 26.29
CA VAL A 205 11.62 12.20 25.29
C VAL A 205 11.10 12.85 24.01
N PHE A 206 9.84 12.59 23.64
CA PHE A 206 9.19 13.34 22.56
C PHE A 206 9.11 14.84 22.91
N PHE A 207 8.70 15.18 24.13
CA PHE A 207 8.60 16.58 24.56
C PHE A 207 9.95 17.29 24.63
N SER A 208 11.01 16.62 25.11
CA SER A 208 12.35 17.22 25.11
C SER A 208 12.91 17.45 23.71
N LYS A 209 12.68 16.52 22.77
CA LYS A 209 13.04 16.70 21.36
C LYS A 209 12.20 17.77 20.67
N PHE A 210 10.90 17.83 20.97
CA PHE A 210 9.98 18.76 20.32
C PHE A 210 10.22 20.21 20.76
N PHE A 211 10.46 20.45 22.06
CA PHE A 211 10.69 21.79 22.60
C PHE A 211 12.18 22.21 22.62
N ASP A 212 13.02 21.57 21.82
CA ASP A 212 14.44 21.93 21.69
C ASP A 212 14.59 23.38 21.17
N ASP A 213 15.48 24.15 21.79
CA ASP A 213 15.80 25.53 21.41
C ASP A 213 16.31 25.64 19.96
N ARG A 214 16.87 24.57 19.38
CA ARG A 214 17.25 24.51 17.96
C ARG A 214 16.04 24.58 17.04
N LEU A 215 14.87 24.13 17.48
CA LEU A 215 13.62 24.18 16.71
C LEU A 215 12.88 25.50 16.94
N TRP A 216 12.68 25.89 18.21
CA TRP A 216 11.79 27.00 18.58
C TRP A 216 12.48 28.25 19.13
N GLY A 217 13.82 28.25 19.24
CA GLY A 217 14.56 29.37 19.83
C GLY A 217 14.39 30.69 19.06
N LEU A 218 14.21 31.78 19.80
CA LEU A 218 14.06 33.14 19.24
C LEU A 218 15.37 33.95 19.29
N GLY A 219 16.51 33.24 19.22
CA GLY A 219 17.85 33.84 19.31
C GLY A 219 18.12 34.95 18.29
N CYS A 220 17.41 34.95 17.16
CA CYS A 220 17.44 36.01 16.15
C CYS A 220 17.04 37.39 16.63
N LEU A 221 16.22 37.51 17.68
CA LEU A 221 15.87 38.81 18.26
C LEU A 221 17.01 39.42 19.08
N ARG A 222 18.02 38.61 19.46
CA ARG A 222 19.15 39.02 20.29
C ARG A 222 20.49 38.93 19.55
N GLY A 223 20.48 38.82 18.22
CA GLY A 223 21.69 38.78 17.38
C GLY A 223 22.27 37.38 17.12
N ALA A 224 21.57 36.29 17.51
CA ALA A 224 21.91 34.91 17.16
C ALA A 224 21.03 34.39 15.99
N ARG A 225 20.99 33.07 15.74
CA ARG A 225 20.10 32.47 14.71
C ARG A 225 18.73 32.13 15.30
N CYS A 226 17.64 32.26 14.52
CA CYS A 226 16.34 31.70 14.92
C CYS A 226 16.40 30.17 14.84
N GLY A 227 15.56 29.50 15.62
CA GLY A 227 15.28 28.08 15.47
C GLY A 227 14.72 27.76 14.09
N ALA A 228 14.91 26.51 13.67
CA ALA A 228 14.56 26.05 12.32
C ALA A 228 13.07 26.25 12.00
N ALA A 229 12.18 26.12 12.98
CA ALA A 229 10.73 26.28 12.79
C ALA A 229 10.36 27.73 12.45
N TRP A 230 10.88 28.70 13.22
CA TRP A 230 10.61 30.12 12.99
C TRP A 230 11.18 30.61 11.66
N ASN A 231 12.41 30.20 11.33
CA ASN A 231 13.02 30.56 10.05
C ASN A 231 12.22 30.00 8.86
N SER A 232 11.83 28.72 8.93
CA SER A 232 11.02 28.07 7.88
C SER A 232 9.63 28.70 7.75
N LEU A 233 8.99 29.04 8.87
CA LEU A 233 7.68 29.70 8.87
C LEU A 233 7.73 31.08 8.22
N PHE A 234 8.71 31.90 8.60
CA PHE A 234 8.89 33.23 8.01
C PHE A 234 9.21 33.14 6.53
N LEU A 235 10.11 32.21 6.14
CA LEU A 235 10.45 31.96 4.74
C LEU A 235 9.21 31.52 3.95
N ALA A 236 8.39 30.60 4.48
CA ALA A 236 7.18 30.13 3.83
C ALA A 236 6.16 31.26 3.62
N ILE A 237 5.96 32.14 4.62
CA ILE A 237 5.05 33.29 4.51
C ILE A 237 5.57 34.30 3.49
N ALA A 238 6.85 34.67 3.57
CA ALA A 238 7.46 35.64 2.66
C ALA A 238 7.44 35.14 1.21
N VAL A 239 7.88 33.90 0.98
CA VAL A 239 7.86 33.27 -0.36
C VAL A 239 6.43 33.12 -0.84
N GLY A 240 5.50 32.63 -0.02
CA GLY A 240 4.09 32.47 -0.39
C GLY A 240 3.42 33.80 -0.77
N PHE A 241 3.67 34.86 0.00
CA PHE A 241 3.14 36.19 -0.29
C PHE A 241 3.74 36.77 -1.58
N ILE A 242 5.07 36.80 -1.70
CA ILE A 242 5.77 37.39 -2.86
C ILE A 242 5.41 36.63 -4.15
N THR A 243 5.40 35.29 -4.13
CA THR A 243 5.03 34.48 -5.30
C THR A 243 3.57 34.66 -5.69
N THR A 244 2.66 34.82 -4.73
CA THR A 244 1.25 35.11 -5.01
C THR A 244 1.07 36.48 -5.67
N VAL A 245 1.71 37.53 -5.12
CA VAL A 245 1.65 38.89 -5.68
C VAL A 245 2.24 38.95 -7.09
N LEU A 246 3.43 38.37 -7.28
CA LEU A 246 4.08 38.33 -8.60
C LEU A 246 3.28 37.47 -9.60
N GLY A 247 2.79 36.30 -9.18
CA GLY A 247 1.96 35.42 -9.99
C GLY A 247 0.67 36.10 -10.45
N LEU A 248 0.00 36.84 -9.55
CA LEU A 248 -1.19 37.63 -9.86
C LEU A 248 -0.87 38.77 -10.83
N ALA A 249 0.22 39.51 -10.61
CA ALA A 249 0.64 40.59 -11.50
C ALA A 249 0.93 40.07 -12.92
N PHE A 250 1.67 38.97 -13.06
CA PHE A 250 1.92 38.35 -14.37
C PHE A 250 0.65 37.81 -15.03
N ALA A 251 -0.24 37.17 -14.27
CA ALA A 251 -1.53 36.71 -14.78
C ALA A 251 -2.38 37.86 -15.31
N LEU A 252 -2.44 38.99 -14.59
CA LEU A 252 -3.16 40.20 -15.02
C LEU A 252 -2.54 40.81 -16.28
N VAL A 253 -1.22 40.93 -16.36
CA VAL A 253 -0.54 41.43 -17.56
C VAL A 253 -0.86 40.54 -18.77
N VAL A 254 -0.75 39.21 -18.65
CA VAL A 254 -0.99 38.31 -19.79
C VAL A 254 -2.46 38.30 -20.23
N THR A 255 -3.40 38.41 -19.28
CA THR A 255 -4.84 38.31 -19.58
C THR A 255 -5.46 39.65 -19.99
N ARG A 256 -4.99 40.77 -19.43
CA ARG A 256 -5.58 42.10 -19.65
C ARG A 256 -4.75 43.04 -20.51
N SER A 257 -3.45 42.80 -20.69
CA SER A 257 -2.64 43.59 -21.62
C SER A 257 -2.48 42.87 -22.98
N GLY A 258 -2.35 43.65 -24.06
CA GLY A 258 -2.04 43.16 -25.41
C GLY A 258 -0.60 42.65 -25.57
N PHE A 259 -0.03 42.05 -24.52
CA PHE A 259 1.37 41.63 -24.49
C PHE A 259 1.69 40.67 -25.64
N ARG A 260 2.75 40.96 -26.39
CA ARG A 260 3.07 40.28 -27.65
C ARG A 260 3.78 38.94 -27.46
N PHE A 261 4.44 38.72 -26.31
CA PHE A 261 5.26 37.52 -26.02
C PHE A 261 4.62 36.55 -24.99
N LYS A 262 3.29 36.38 -25.00
CA LYS A 262 2.57 35.53 -24.02
C LYS A 262 3.07 34.08 -23.94
N ARG A 263 3.50 33.51 -25.08
CA ARG A 263 4.03 32.13 -25.14
C ARG A 263 5.39 31.98 -24.44
N GLY A 264 6.27 32.97 -24.56
CA GLY A 264 7.57 32.96 -23.89
C GLY A 264 7.44 33.07 -22.37
N LEU A 265 6.52 33.92 -21.89
CA LEU A 265 6.25 34.05 -20.46
C LEU A 265 5.70 32.74 -19.86
N ARG A 266 4.80 32.05 -20.57
CA ARG A 266 4.27 30.74 -20.14
C ARG A 266 5.35 29.66 -20.07
N ALA A 267 6.31 29.66 -20.99
CA ALA A 267 7.43 28.72 -20.94
C ALA A 267 8.33 28.97 -19.72
N LEU A 268 8.65 30.24 -19.43
CA LEU A 268 9.46 30.63 -18.27
C LEU A 268 8.81 30.28 -16.93
N THR A 269 7.48 30.20 -16.83
CA THR A 269 6.81 29.78 -15.60
C THR A 269 6.88 28.27 -15.33
N VAL A 270 7.08 27.45 -16.37
CA VAL A 270 7.16 25.99 -16.23
C VAL A 270 8.61 25.53 -16.05
N LEU A 271 9.58 26.28 -16.57
CA LEU A 271 10.99 25.93 -16.54
C LEU A 271 11.53 25.61 -15.12
N PRO A 272 11.22 26.39 -14.07
CA PRO A 272 11.68 26.11 -12.71
C PRO A 272 11.18 24.79 -12.12
N ILE A 273 10.06 24.27 -12.65
CA ILE A 273 9.47 22.99 -12.21
C ILE A 273 10.24 21.81 -12.82
N ILE A 274 10.84 22.01 -14.00
CA ILE A 274 11.58 20.98 -14.73
C ILE A 274 13.07 21.01 -14.36
N THR A 275 13.61 22.16 -13.96
CA THR A 275 15.02 22.26 -13.53
C THR A 275 15.21 21.56 -12.18
N PRO A 276 16.17 20.62 -12.07
CA PRO A 276 16.50 19.99 -10.79
C PRO A 276 16.90 21.05 -9.76
N PRO A 277 16.60 20.85 -8.48
CA PRO A 277 16.89 21.82 -7.42
C PRO A 277 18.39 22.05 -7.16
N PHE A 278 19.26 21.26 -7.81
CA PHE A 278 20.71 21.27 -7.64
C PHE A 278 21.46 21.80 -8.86
N VAL A 279 20.75 22.27 -9.90
CA VAL A 279 21.32 22.96 -11.06
C VAL A 279 21.42 24.46 -10.76
#